data_AF-A0A327LM06-F1
#
_entry.id   AF-A0A327LM06-F1
#
_cell.length_a   1.000
_cell.length_b   1.000
_cell.length_c   1.000
_cell.angle_alpha   90.00
_cell.angle_beta   90.00
_cell.angle_gamma   90.00
#
_symmetry.space_group_name_H-M   'P 1'
#
loop_
_entity.id
_entity.type
_entity.pdbx_description
1 polymer ?
#
loop_
_entity_poly.entity_id
_entity_poly.type
_entity_poly.pdbx_seq_one_letter_code
_entity_poly.pdbx_strand_id
1 'polypeptide(L)'
;MRQNEPTLMAPLPPARADFRAIHAGHASNEARIAALIAANMARLYDHLMGAGITHVAASFICDDDTCLITSIAAFADDTRVACPDLDIPYVDLDPDTPGDALHRLPLSDAITRLACDVLQDLRAASGTTLAADGSLSLDAAARANLLDYNPHPTGAR
;
A
#
# COMPACT_ATOMS: atom_id res chain seq x y z
N MET A 1 -51.91 2.88 39.15
CA MET A 1 -50.75 2.78 38.25
C MET A 1 -50.30 4.19 37.91
N ARG A 2 -49.06 4.58 38.23
CA ARG A 2 -48.49 5.86 37.75
C ARG A 2 -47.74 5.55 36.46
N GLN A 3 -48.14 6.21 35.38
CA GLN A 3 -47.38 6.22 34.13
C GLN A 3 -46.17 7.13 34.35
N ASN A 4 -44.96 6.57 34.30
CA ASN A 4 -43.74 7.35 34.21
C ASN A 4 -43.52 7.66 32.73
N GLU A 5 -43.72 8.91 32.31
CA GLU A 5 -43.29 9.36 30.99
C GLU A 5 -41.76 9.23 30.88
N PRO A 6 -41.21 8.66 29.80
CA PRO A 6 -39.78 8.62 29.60
C PRO A 6 -39.27 10.04 29.35
N THR A 7 -38.52 10.59 30.31
CA THR A 7 -37.84 11.88 30.13
C THR A 7 -36.69 11.68 29.14
N LEU A 8 -36.88 12.13 27.88
CA LEU A 8 -35.79 12.23 26.91
C LEU A 8 -34.75 13.24 27.43
N MET A 9 -33.50 12.80 27.55
CA MET A 9 -32.39 13.70 27.83
C MET A 9 -32.30 14.76 26.73
N ALA A 10 -31.94 15.99 27.10
CA ALA A 10 -31.79 17.09 26.14
C ALA A 10 -30.87 16.66 24.98
N PRO A 11 -31.22 16.99 23.72
CA PRO A 11 -30.37 16.66 22.58
C PRO A 11 -28.97 17.22 22.79
N LEU A 12 -27.93 16.41 22.53
CA LEU A 12 -26.58 16.96 22.50
C LEU A 12 -26.52 18.12 21.50
N PRO A 13 -25.83 19.22 21.84
CA PRO A 13 -25.63 20.30 20.89
C PRO A 13 -24.97 19.76 19.61
N PRO A 14 -25.39 20.22 18.43
CA PRO A 14 -24.88 19.69 17.17
C PRO A 14 -23.38 19.94 17.10
N ALA A 15 -22.61 18.86 16.92
CA ALA A 15 -21.19 18.97 16.62
C ALA A 15 -21.02 19.76 15.32
N ARG A 16 -20.30 20.88 15.38
CA ARG A 16 -19.92 21.64 14.18
C ARG A 16 -18.64 21.01 13.62
N ALA A 17 -18.78 20.17 12.60
CA ALA A 17 -17.65 19.67 11.85
C ALA A 17 -17.13 20.77 10.90
N ASP A 18 -15.84 21.09 10.96
CA ASP A 18 -15.18 21.91 9.96
C ASP A 18 -14.72 21.01 8.80
N PHE A 19 -15.59 20.84 7.82
CA PHE A 19 -15.30 20.02 6.64
C PHE A 19 -14.07 20.51 5.87
N ARG A 20 -13.79 21.81 5.85
CA ARG A 20 -12.61 22.35 5.15
C ARG A 20 -11.33 21.93 5.86
N ALA A 21 -11.30 22.00 7.20
CA ALA A 21 -10.18 21.52 7.99
C ALA A 21 -9.99 20.00 7.83
N ILE A 22 -11.08 19.23 7.77
CA ILE A 22 -11.04 17.78 7.53
C ILE A 22 -10.44 17.46 6.16
N HIS A 23 -10.91 18.12 5.08
CA HIS A 23 -10.37 17.91 3.73
C HIS A 23 -8.90 18.32 3.62
N ALA A 24 -8.50 19.44 4.24
CA ALA A 24 -7.11 19.87 4.24
C ALA A 24 -6.20 18.89 4.99
N GLY A 25 -6.66 18.37 6.14
CA GLY A 25 -5.95 17.32 6.87
C GLY A 25 -5.80 16.03 6.06
N HIS A 26 -6.86 15.63 5.34
CA HIS A 26 -6.84 14.46 4.47
C HIS A 26 -5.82 14.59 3.34
N ALA A 27 -5.87 15.70 2.57
CA ALA A 27 -4.91 15.95 1.49
C ALA A 27 -3.46 16.01 1.98
N SER A 28 -3.22 16.58 3.17
CA SER A 28 -1.88 16.58 3.77
C SER A 28 -1.41 15.17 4.13
N ASN A 29 -2.32 14.29 4.58
CA ASN A 29 -1.97 12.91 4.91
C ASN A 29 -1.70 12.07 3.65
N GLU A 30 -2.51 12.23 2.60
CA GLU A 30 -2.27 11.58 1.30
C GLU A 30 -0.90 11.96 0.71
N ALA A 31 -0.57 13.26 0.72
CA ALA A 31 0.73 13.73 0.26
C ALA A 31 1.90 13.13 1.07
N ARG A 32 1.72 12.97 2.39
CA ARG A 32 2.72 12.35 3.26
C ARG A 32 2.88 10.85 2.95
N ILE A 33 1.78 10.12 2.76
CA ILE A 33 1.78 8.70 2.38
C ILE A 33 2.52 8.53 1.05
N ALA A 34 2.17 9.31 0.03
CA ALA A 34 2.80 9.23 -1.29
C ALA A 34 4.32 9.51 -1.22
N ALA A 35 4.73 10.51 -0.43
CA ALA A 35 6.15 10.80 -0.21
C ALA A 35 6.89 9.65 0.48
N LEU A 36 6.25 8.98 1.43
CA LEU A 36 6.83 7.84 2.14
C LEU A 36 6.94 6.60 1.25
N ILE A 37 5.91 6.29 0.47
CA ILE A 37 5.96 5.21 -0.54
C ILE A 37 7.12 5.47 -1.51
N ALA A 38 7.23 6.68 -2.05
CA ALA A 38 8.31 7.04 -2.96
C ALA A 38 9.70 6.90 -2.31
N ALA A 39 9.86 7.34 -1.06
CA ALA A 39 11.13 7.23 -0.34
C ALA A 39 11.51 5.77 -0.03
N ASN A 40 10.55 4.94 0.39
CA ASN A 40 10.78 3.52 0.63
C ASN A 40 11.07 2.76 -0.67
N MET A 41 10.40 3.12 -1.77
CA MET A 41 10.68 2.55 -3.09
C MET A 41 12.12 2.86 -3.56
N ALA A 42 12.59 4.08 -3.36
CA ALA A 42 13.97 4.45 -3.67
C ALA A 42 14.98 3.62 -2.87
N ARG A 43 14.73 3.43 -1.56
CA ARG A 43 15.56 2.56 -0.69
C ARG A 43 15.54 1.12 -1.18
N LEU A 44 14.37 0.60 -1.55
CA LEU A 44 14.22 -0.75 -2.08
C LEU A 44 15.10 -0.94 -3.32
N TYR A 45 15.01 -0.04 -4.30
CA TYR A 45 15.84 -0.13 -5.51
C TYR A 45 17.33 -0.11 -5.21
N ASP A 46 17.78 0.75 -4.30
CA ASP A 46 19.19 0.82 -3.91
C ASP A 46 19.68 -0.50 -3.29
N HIS A 47 18.86 -1.14 -2.46
CA HIS A 47 19.21 -2.43 -1.85
C HIS A 47 19.15 -3.60 -2.85
N LEU A 48 18.18 -3.59 -3.77
CA LEU A 48 18.12 -4.58 -4.86
C LEU A 48 19.37 -4.50 -5.74
N MET A 49 19.72 -3.30 -6.20
CA MET A 49 20.93 -3.08 -7.00
C MET A 49 22.20 -3.46 -6.24
N GLY A 50 22.29 -3.11 -4.95
CA GLY A 50 23.41 -3.50 -4.09
C GLY A 50 23.55 -5.02 -3.90
N ALA A 51 22.45 -5.76 -3.97
CA ALA A 51 22.41 -7.22 -3.91
C ALA A 51 22.57 -7.90 -5.29
N GLY A 52 22.76 -7.13 -6.37
CA GLY A 52 22.87 -7.65 -7.73
C GLY A 52 21.53 -8.09 -8.34
N ILE A 53 20.41 -7.63 -7.78
CA ILE A 53 19.06 -7.87 -8.30
C ILE A 53 18.65 -6.67 -9.15
N THR A 54 18.41 -6.90 -10.44
CA THR A 54 18.01 -5.85 -11.38
C THR A 54 16.52 -5.58 -11.33
N HIS A 55 15.70 -6.61 -11.16
CA HIS A 55 14.25 -6.46 -11.03
C HIS A 55 13.63 -7.58 -10.19
N VAL A 56 12.44 -7.29 -9.67
CA VAL A 56 11.60 -8.24 -8.95
C VAL A 56 10.22 -8.25 -9.56
N ALA A 57 9.65 -9.43 -9.80
CA ALA A 57 8.25 -9.58 -10.17
C ALA A 57 7.45 -10.09 -8.97
N ALA A 58 6.46 -9.31 -8.54
CA ALA A 58 5.52 -9.65 -7.48
C ALA A 58 4.17 -10.04 -8.11
N SER A 59 3.80 -11.32 -8.02
CA SER A 59 2.49 -11.79 -8.46
C SER A 59 1.45 -11.42 -7.41
N PHE A 60 0.29 -10.95 -7.85
CA PHE A 60 -0.77 -10.51 -6.94
C PHE A 60 -2.14 -11.08 -7.31
N ILE A 61 -3.00 -11.11 -6.30
CA ILE A 61 -4.44 -11.22 -6.46
C ILE A 61 -5.04 -10.05 -5.68
N CYS A 62 -5.86 -9.26 -6.35
CA CYS A 62 -6.67 -8.23 -5.72
C CYS A 62 -8.15 -8.63 -5.82
N ASP A 63 -8.86 -8.49 -4.71
CA ASP A 63 -10.32 -8.53 -4.62
C ASP A 63 -10.83 -7.14 -4.22
N ASP A 64 -12.14 -6.97 -3.98
CA ASP A 64 -12.82 -5.70 -3.69
C ASP A 64 -11.91 -4.67 -2.97
N ASP A 65 -11.52 -4.96 -1.73
CA ASP A 65 -10.73 -4.06 -0.86
C ASP A 65 -9.36 -4.62 -0.46
N THR A 66 -8.96 -5.77 -0.98
CA THR A 66 -7.72 -6.45 -0.55
C THR A 66 -6.81 -6.71 -1.74
N CYS A 67 -5.52 -6.45 -1.56
CA CYS A 67 -4.48 -6.90 -2.48
C CYS A 67 -3.50 -7.77 -1.71
N LEU A 68 -3.24 -8.95 -2.25
CA LEU A 68 -2.36 -9.93 -1.66
C LEU A 68 -1.27 -10.28 -2.68
N ILE A 69 -0.01 -10.19 -2.24
CA ILE A 69 1.10 -10.74 -3.00
C ILE A 69 1.16 -12.24 -2.75
N THR A 70 1.11 -13.02 -3.82
CA THR A 70 1.09 -14.48 -3.78
C THR A 70 2.46 -15.09 -4.03
N SER A 71 3.33 -14.37 -4.73
CA SER A 71 4.70 -14.83 -5.03
C SER A 71 5.62 -13.66 -5.33
N ILE A 72 6.91 -13.85 -5.06
CA ILE A 72 7.99 -12.93 -5.40
C ILE A 72 9.05 -13.71 -6.17
N ALA A 73 9.45 -13.19 -7.34
CA ALA A 73 10.55 -13.71 -8.13
C ALA A 73 11.59 -12.60 -8.32
N ALA A 74 12.84 -12.87 -7.93
CA ALA A 74 13.96 -11.95 -8.10
C ALA A 74 14.81 -12.34 -9.32
N PHE A 75 15.37 -11.35 -10.00
CA PHE A 75 16.12 -11.53 -11.23
C PHE A 75 17.40 -10.70 -11.23
N ALA A 76 18.48 -11.31 -11.71
CA ALA A 76 19.72 -10.65 -12.09
C ALA A 76 19.80 -10.66 -13.62
N ASP A 77 19.55 -9.49 -14.22
CA ASP A 77 19.21 -9.34 -15.63
C ASP A 77 18.04 -10.28 -16.01
N ASP A 78 18.23 -11.17 -16.98
CA ASP A 78 17.23 -12.14 -17.42
C ASP A 78 17.26 -13.46 -16.62
N THR A 79 18.15 -13.58 -15.62
CA THR A 79 18.32 -14.82 -14.86
C THR A 79 17.56 -14.76 -13.55
N ARG A 80 16.61 -15.69 -13.36
CA ARG A 80 15.92 -15.85 -12.08
C ARG A 80 16.89 -16.35 -11.01
N VAL A 81 16.93 -15.65 -9.87
CA VAL A 81 17.77 -15.97 -8.72
C VAL A 81 16.93 -16.08 -7.45
N ALA A 82 17.51 -16.63 -6.39
CA ALA A 82 16.86 -16.61 -5.08
C ALA A 82 16.73 -15.17 -4.58
N CYS A 83 15.59 -14.84 -3.97
CA CYS A 83 15.43 -13.56 -3.29
C CYS A 83 16.44 -13.50 -2.13
N PRO A 84 17.28 -12.45 -2.03
CA PRO A 84 18.23 -12.33 -0.94
C PRO A 84 17.53 -12.29 0.42
N ASP A 85 18.02 -13.08 1.37
CA ASP A 85 17.61 -13.01 2.77
C ASP A 85 18.38 -11.89 3.47
N LEU A 86 17.88 -10.66 3.32
CA LEU A 86 18.46 -9.46 3.90
C LEU A 86 17.38 -8.53 4.43
N ASP A 87 17.72 -7.78 5.47
CA ASP A 87 16.85 -6.74 6.01
C ASP A 87 17.18 -5.36 5.44
N ILE A 88 16.16 -4.66 4.94
CA ILE A 88 16.28 -3.28 4.47
C ILE A 88 15.66 -2.28 5.45
N PRO A 89 16.15 -1.03 5.48
CA PRO A 89 15.47 0.06 6.17
C PRO A 89 14.12 0.34 5.51
N TYR A 90 13.05 0.29 6.30
CA TYR A 90 11.69 0.62 5.91
C TYR A 90 11.13 1.64 6.89
N VAL A 91 10.42 2.64 6.36
CA VAL A 91 9.81 3.68 7.18
C VAL A 91 8.30 3.48 7.15
N ASP A 92 7.73 3.09 8.29
CA ASP A 92 6.28 2.93 8.43
C ASP A 92 5.62 4.26 8.77
N LEU A 93 4.35 4.36 8.35
CA LEU A 93 3.45 5.41 8.78
C LEU A 93 2.90 5.01 10.15
N ASP A 94 3.42 5.59 11.23
CA ASP A 94 2.77 5.45 12.54
C ASP A 94 1.53 6.38 12.56
N PRO A 95 0.30 5.83 12.71
CA PRO A 95 -0.92 6.62 12.77
C PRO A 95 -1.09 7.34 14.13
N ASP A 96 -0.44 6.86 15.19
CA ASP A 96 -0.61 7.33 16.57
C ASP A 96 0.57 8.20 17.04
N THR A 97 1.77 8.01 16.47
CA THR A 97 2.96 8.80 16.79
C THR A 97 3.36 9.71 15.62
N PRO A 98 3.49 11.03 15.82
CA PRO A 98 4.10 11.92 14.84
C PRO A 98 5.61 11.66 14.81
N GLY A 99 6.02 10.63 14.10
CA GLY A 99 7.39 10.19 13.96
C GLY A 99 7.45 8.97 13.07
N ASP A 100 7.96 9.16 11.86
CA ASP A 100 8.27 8.10 10.92
C ASP A 100 9.21 7.08 11.58
N ALA A 101 8.69 5.91 11.93
CA ALA A 101 9.44 4.91 12.65
C ALA A 101 10.28 4.10 11.65
N LEU A 102 11.61 4.23 11.76
CA LEU A 102 12.54 3.45 10.95
C LEU A 102 12.64 2.04 11.52
N HIS A 103 12.22 1.06 10.72
CA HIS A 103 12.32 -0.36 11.02
C HIS A 103 13.25 -1.04 10.03
N ARG A 104 13.70 -2.24 10.42
CA ARG A 104 14.35 -3.17 9.50
C ARG A 104 13.32 -4.24 9.16
N LEU A 105 13.04 -4.41 7.87
CA LEU A 105 12.13 -5.44 7.37
C LEU A 105 12.88 -6.38 6.44
N PRO A 106 12.56 -7.69 6.44
CA PRO A 106 13.02 -8.59 5.39
C PRO A 106 12.69 -8.02 4.02
N LEU A 107 13.61 -8.17 3.07
CA LEU A 107 13.45 -7.65 1.71
C LEU A 107 12.13 -8.12 1.08
N SER A 108 11.74 -9.38 1.29
CA SER A 108 10.47 -9.94 0.84
C SER A 108 9.25 -9.20 1.39
N ASP A 109 9.31 -8.80 2.65
CA ASP A 109 8.21 -8.17 3.36
C ASP A 109 8.07 -6.71 2.92
N ALA A 110 9.20 -6.03 2.73
CA ALA A 110 9.22 -4.68 2.17
C ALA A 110 8.71 -4.65 0.72
N ILE A 111 9.10 -5.62 -0.12
CA ILE A 111 8.55 -5.78 -1.48
C ILE A 111 7.04 -6.00 -1.41
N THR A 112 6.59 -6.91 -0.54
CA THR A 112 5.16 -7.23 -0.38
C THR A 112 4.37 -5.98 0.01
N ARG A 113 4.82 -5.25 1.02
CA ARG A 113 4.15 -4.06 1.53
C ARG A 113 4.07 -2.96 0.46
N LEU A 114 5.19 -2.64 -0.18
CA LEU A 114 5.24 -1.61 -1.23
C LEU A 114 4.41 -1.98 -2.45
N ALA A 115 4.43 -3.26 -2.85
CA ALA A 115 3.62 -3.72 -3.96
C ALA A 115 2.12 -3.57 -3.64
N CYS A 116 1.69 -3.94 -2.43
CA CYS A 116 0.31 -3.71 -1.99
C CYS A 116 -0.05 -2.23 -1.95
N ASP A 117 0.79 -1.38 -1.37
CA ASP A 117 0.54 0.06 -1.28
C ASP A 117 0.39 0.70 -2.67
N VAL A 118 1.28 0.34 -3.62
CA VAL A 118 1.21 0.80 -5.02
C VAL A 118 -0.05 0.29 -5.72
N LEU A 119 -0.38 -0.99 -5.57
CA LEU A 119 -1.59 -1.55 -6.20
C LEU A 119 -2.86 -0.91 -5.65
N GLN A 120 -2.92 -0.66 -4.34
CA GLN A 120 -4.05 0.01 -3.71
C GLN A 120 -4.18 1.47 -4.16
N ASP A 121 -3.08 2.20 -4.25
CA ASP A 121 -3.08 3.58 -4.76
C ASP A 121 -3.54 3.65 -6.22
N LEU A 122 -3.06 2.74 -7.08
CA LEU A 122 -3.48 2.64 -8.49
C LEU A 122 -4.97 2.27 -8.62
N ARG A 123 -5.48 1.38 -7.76
CA ARG A 123 -6.91 1.03 -7.73
C ARG A 123 -7.76 2.21 -7.27
N ALA A 124 -7.34 2.91 -6.22
CA ALA A 124 -8.03 4.11 -5.74
C ALA A 124 -8.08 5.20 -6.83
N ALA A 125 -6.96 5.44 -7.52
CA ALA A 125 -6.88 6.43 -8.59
C ALA A 125 -7.71 6.07 -9.83
N SER A 126 -7.82 4.77 -10.16
CA SER A 126 -8.62 4.29 -11.30
C SER A 126 -10.12 4.17 -10.99
N GLY A 127 -10.49 4.09 -9.71
CA GLY A 127 -11.87 3.89 -9.26
C GLY A 127 -12.42 2.49 -9.54
N THR A 128 -11.56 1.52 -9.87
CA THR A 128 -11.98 0.13 -10.11
C THR A 128 -12.02 -0.67 -8.81
N THR A 129 -13.07 -1.46 -8.63
CA THR A 129 -13.18 -2.45 -7.56
C THR A 129 -13.13 -3.87 -8.10
N LEU A 130 -12.95 -4.05 -9.42
CA LEU A 130 -12.94 -5.38 -10.02
C LEU A 130 -11.84 -6.25 -9.44
N ALA A 131 -12.16 -7.51 -9.13
CA ALA A 131 -11.15 -8.50 -8.84
C ALA A 131 -10.16 -8.60 -10.02
N ALA A 132 -8.90 -8.82 -9.71
CA ALA A 132 -7.85 -8.93 -10.71
C ALA A 132 -6.69 -9.77 -10.20
N ASP A 133 -5.99 -10.39 -11.12
CA ASP A 133 -4.66 -10.94 -10.87
C ASP A 133 -3.65 -10.31 -11.81
N GLY A 134 -2.37 -10.60 -11.57
CA GLY A 134 -1.32 -10.14 -12.45
C GLY A 134 0.04 -10.14 -11.80
N SER A 135 0.91 -9.29 -12.34
CA SER A 135 2.29 -9.14 -11.89
C SER A 135 2.68 -7.67 -11.87
N LEU A 136 3.24 -7.24 -10.74
CA LEU A 136 3.91 -5.95 -10.61
C LEU A 136 5.42 -6.19 -10.67
N SER A 137 6.06 -5.69 -11.72
CA SER A 137 7.52 -5.72 -11.85
C SER A 137 8.12 -4.42 -11.33
N LEU A 138 8.99 -4.54 -10.34
CA LEU A 138 9.79 -3.47 -9.76
C LEU A 138 11.19 -3.53 -10.38
N ASP A 139 11.45 -2.68 -11.37
CA ASP A 139 12.74 -2.61 -12.05
C ASP A 139 13.66 -1.61 -11.32
N ALA A 140 14.63 -2.16 -10.58
CA ALA A 140 15.57 -1.37 -9.80
C ALA A 140 16.63 -0.70 -10.69
N ALA A 141 16.98 -1.31 -11.83
CA ALA A 141 17.95 -0.77 -12.77
C ALA A 141 17.39 0.44 -13.52
N ALA A 142 16.13 0.36 -13.97
CA ALA A 142 15.42 1.46 -14.62
C ALA A 142 14.77 2.43 -13.62
N ARG A 143 14.67 2.04 -12.34
CA ARG A 143 13.86 2.72 -11.31
C ARG A 143 12.43 2.99 -11.78
N ALA A 144 11.83 1.97 -12.39
CA ALA A 144 10.53 2.03 -13.00
C ALA A 144 9.70 0.81 -12.61
N ASN A 145 8.38 0.94 -12.65
CA ASN A 145 7.46 -0.14 -12.35
C ASN A 145 6.64 -0.48 -13.58
N LEU A 146 6.49 -1.77 -13.87
CA LEU A 146 5.62 -2.27 -14.93
C LEU A 146 4.51 -3.11 -14.30
N LEU A 147 3.26 -2.72 -14.56
CA LEU A 147 2.09 -3.44 -14.09
C LEU A 147 1.47 -4.21 -15.26
N ASP A 148 1.43 -5.54 -15.11
CA ASP A 148 0.57 -6.41 -15.89
C ASP A 148 -0.69 -6.72 -15.07
N TYR A 149 -1.85 -6.27 -15.53
CA TYR A 149 -3.11 -6.25 -14.78
C TYR A 149 -4.22 -6.94 -15.56
N ASN A 150 -4.73 -8.05 -15.01
CA ASN A 150 -5.78 -8.86 -15.63
C ASN A 150 -7.08 -8.75 -14.82
N PRO A 151 -8.00 -7.83 -15.18
CA PRO A 151 -9.28 -7.70 -14.50
C PRO A 151 -10.19 -8.89 -14.82
N HIS A 152 -10.83 -9.41 -13.78
CA HIS A 152 -11.82 -10.47 -13.92
C HIS A 152 -13.20 -9.86 -14.19
N PRO A 153 -13.91 -10.31 -15.24
CA PRO A 153 -15.28 -9.88 -15.46
C PRO A 153 -16.16 -10.37 -14.31
N THR A 154 -17.03 -9.49 -13.82
CA THR A 154 -17.95 -9.78 -12.70
C THR A 154 -18.75 -11.05 -13.00
N GLY A 155 -18.51 -12.13 -12.25
CA GLY A 155 -19.24 -13.40 -12.37
C GLY A 155 -18.46 -14.63 -12.84
N ALA A 156 -17.16 -14.53 -13.12
CA ALA A 156 -16.31 -15.71 -13.34
C ALA A 156 -15.91 -16.33 -11.98
N ARG A 157 -16.71 -17.27 -11.48
CA ARG A 157 -16.33 -18.20 -10.42
C ARG A 157 -15.80 -19.49 -11.02
#